data_AF-A0A2V8XW15-F1
#
_entry.id   AF-A0A2V8XW15-F1
#
_cell.length_a   1.000
_cell.length_b   1.000
_cell.length_c   1.000
_cell.angle_alpha   90.00
_cell.angle_beta   90.00
_cell.angle_gamma   90.00
#
_symmetry.space_group_name_H-M   'P 1'
#
loop_
_entity.id
_entity.type
_entity.pdbx_description
1 polymer ?
#
loop_
_entity_poly.entity_id
_entity_poly.type
_entity_poly.pdbx_seq_one_letter_code
_entity_poly.pdbx_strand_id
1 'polypeptide(L)'
;MHCSTKRSRIRQEGFSILEMLLATVILLVGLVAIAQLVPASILLNYRNRMDSSALVFAQRQLDQMLDQPLTSNSFVDPLGNIYQLGNPASPNVVQGNNVVSVNNQTLIDFSGPIPPVYPTSGYGFTYQDPTDPNGTTFDVRWAVIITGNGSTAASKRFILGVRQLGGNGYFLPITLDTMVTK
;
A
#
# COMPACT_ATOMS: atom_id res chain seq x y z
N MET A 1 -73.68 -46.91 -1.65
CA MET A 1 -73.05 -45.68 -1.15
C MET A 1 -71.67 -45.56 -1.80
N HIS A 2 -71.40 -44.42 -2.44
CA HIS A 2 -70.19 -44.08 -3.18
C HIS A 2 -68.95 -44.01 -2.26
N CYS A 3 -67.79 -44.44 -2.75
CA CYS A 3 -66.55 -43.67 -2.60
C CYS A 3 -65.51 -44.17 -3.60
N SER A 4 -65.37 -43.46 -4.74
CA SER A 4 -64.28 -43.68 -5.69
C SER A 4 -63.24 -42.58 -5.46
N THR A 5 -62.12 -42.97 -4.85
CA THR A 5 -60.99 -42.09 -4.54
C THR A 5 -60.20 -41.82 -5.83
N LYS A 6 -60.38 -40.64 -6.41
CA LYS A 6 -59.54 -40.16 -7.53
C LYS A 6 -58.11 -39.90 -7.04
N ARG A 7 -57.18 -40.80 -7.37
CA ARG A 7 -55.73 -40.55 -7.25
C ARG A 7 -55.32 -39.47 -8.25
N SER A 8 -54.93 -38.30 -7.75
CA SER A 8 -54.24 -37.28 -8.55
C SER A 8 -52.88 -37.83 -8.97
N ARG A 9 -52.71 -38.11 -10.26
CA ARG A 9 -51.38 -38.40 -10.83
C ARG A 9 -50.62 -37.07 -10.86
N ILE A 10 -49.64 -36.94 -9.98
CA ILE A 10 -48.61 -35.91 -10.11
C ILE A 10 -47.89 -36.20 -11.43
N ARG A 11 -48.12 -35.35 -12.44
CA ARG A 11 -47.39 -35.41 -13.71
C ARG A 11 -45.92 -35.13 -13.41
N GLN A 12 -45.09 -36.15 -13.56
CA GLN A 12 -43.65 -35.96 -13.71
C GLN A 12 -43.44 -35.51 -15.16
N GLU A 13 -43.35 -34.20 -15.37
CA GLU A 13 -42.95 -33.66 -16.67
C GLU A 13 -41.41 -33.71 -16.72
N GLY A 14 -40.88 -34.48 -17.69
CA GLY A 14 -39.44 -34.56 -17.93
C GLY A 14 -38.91 -33.27 -18.54
N PHE A 15 -37.65 -32.94 -18.26
CA PHE A 15 -36.99 -31.75 -18.81
C PHE A 15 -37.01 -31.76 -20.35
N SER A 16 -37.44 -30.66 -20.94
CA SER A 16 -37.40 -30.47 -22.39
C SER A 16 -35.96 -30.27 -22.87
N ILE A 17 -35.64 -30.73 -24.09
CA ILE A 17 -34.32 -30.55 -24.72
C ILE A 17 -33.95 -29.06 -24.79
N LEU A 18 -34.94 -28.18 -25.02
CA LEU A 18 -34.73 -26.72 -25.03
C LEU A 18 -34.32 -26.18 -23.67
N GLU A 19 -34.87 -26.74 -22.60
CA GLU A 19 -34.60 -26.34 -21.22
C GLU A 19 -33.20 -26.80 -20.79
N MET A 20 -32.79 -27.99 -21.22
CA MET A 20 -31.41 -28.47 -21.10
C MET A 20 -30.41 -27.61 -21.89
N LEU A 21 -30.76 -27.17 -23.11
CA LEU A 21 -29.92 -26.26 -23.90
C LEU A 21 -29.78 -24.88 -23.24
N LEU A 22 -30.87 -24.34 -22.69
CA LEU A 22 -30.84 -23.08 -21.95
C LEU A 22 -30.00 -23.22 -20.67
N ALA A 23 -30.16 -24.33 -19.94
CA ALA A 23 -29.42 -24.60 -18.72
C ALA A 23 -27.90 -24.69 -18.97
N THR A 24 -27.46 -25.34 -20.05
CA THR A 24 -26.02 -25.43 -20.38
C THR A 24 -25.43 -24.08 -20.78
N VAL A 25 -26.17 -23.22 -21.48
CA VAL A 25 -25.74 -21.85 -21.80
C VAL A 25 -25.58 -21.02 -20.52
N ILE A 26 -26.56 -21.06 -19.62
CA ILE A 26 -26.49 -20.36 -18.32
C ILE A 26 -25.29 -20.87 -17.50
N LEU A 27 -25.07 -22.19 -17.47
CA LEU A 27 -23.95 -22.81 -16.77
C LEU A 27 -22.60 -22.38 -17.35
N LEU A 28 -22.45 -22.35 -18.68
CA LEU A 28 -21.23 -21.92 -19.34
C LEU A 28 -20.90 -20.45 -19.05
N VAL A 29 -21.90 -19.56 -19.13
CA VAL A 29 -21.72 -18.14 -18.79
C VAL A 29 -21.31 -18.00 -17.32
N GLY A 30 -21.97 -18.73 -16.41
CA GLY A 30 -21.62 -18.75 -15.00
C GLY A 30 -20.19 -19.23 -14.74
N LEU A 31 -19.76 -20.28 -15.42
CA LEU A 31 -18.42 -20.85 -15.26
C LEU A 31 -17.32 -19.92 -15.78
N VAL A 32 -17.55 -19.27 -16.93
CA VAL A 32 -16.63 -18.24 -17.47
C VAL A 32 -16.55 -17.04 -16.52
N ALA A 33 -17.68 -16.61 -15.96
CA ALA A 33 -17.70 -15.51 -14.99
C ALA A 33 -16.88 -15.83 -13.72
N ILE A 34 -16.99 -17.05 -13.19
CA ILE A 34 -16.20 -17.47 -12.02
C ILE A 34 -14.70 -17.59 -12.37
N ALA A 35 -14.39 -18.12 -13.55
CA ALA A 35 -13.01 -18.31 -14.01
C ALA A 35 -12.20 -17.00 -14.08
N GLN A 36 -12.84 -15.87 -14.40
CA GLN A 36 -12.19 -14.56 -14.38
C GLN A 36 -12.22 -13.90 -12.99
N LEU A 37 -13.27 -14.12 -12.19
CA LEU A 37 -13.42 -13.49 -10.88
C LEU A 37 -12.43 -14.03 -9.85
N VAL A 38 -12.10 -15.33 -9.89
CA VAL A 38 -11.19 -15.93 -8.90
C VAL A 38 -9.76 -15.36 -9.03
N PRO A 39 -9.11 -15.35 -10.21
CA PRO A 39 -7.78 -14.76 -10.35
C PRO A 39 -7.77 -13.25 -10.04
N ALA A 40 -8.80 -12.51 -10.46
CA ALA A 40 -8.92 -11.09 -10.15
C ALA A 40 -8.99 -10.86 -8.64
N SER A 41 -9.76 -11.68 -7.91
CA SER A 41 -9.89 -11.59 -6.45
C SER A 41 -8.57 -11.92 -5.74
N ILE A 42 -7.83 -12.92 -6.22
CA ILE A 42 -6.50 -13.28 -5.68
C ILE A 42 -5.53 -12.09 -5.85
N LEU A 43 -5.50 -11.49 -7.04
CA LEU A 43 -4.63 -10.34 -7.32
C LEU A 43 -4.98 -9.13 -6.45
N LEU A 44 -6.27 -8.85 -6.27
CA LEU A 44 -6.73 -7.75 -5.40
C LEU A 44 -6.38 -8.00 -3.93
N ASN A 45 -6.57 -9.23 -3.43
CA ASN A 45 -6.22 -9.57 -2.06
C ASN A 45 -4.69 -9.48 -1.84
N TYR A 46 -3.90 -9.96 -2.79
CA TYR A 46 -2.45 -9.82 -2.75
C TYR A 46 -2.03 -8.34 -2.65
N ARG A 47 -2.59 -7.47 -3.49
CA ARG A 47 -2.34 -6.02 -3.43
C ARG A 47 -2.72 -5.42 -2.08
N ASN A 48 -3.91 -5.74 -1.58
CA ASN A 48 -4.38 -5.20 -0.30
C ASN A 48 -3.48 -5.62 0.87
N ARG A 49 -2.97 -6.87 0.87
CA ARG A 49 -2.03 -7.35 1.89
C ARG A 49 -0.70 -6.60 1.82
N MET A 50 -0.18 -6.38 0.62
CA MET A 50 1.06 -5.65 0.39
C MET A 50 0.94 -4.18 0.79
N ASP A 51 -0.17 -3.53 0.45
CA ASP A 51 -0.41 -2.14 0.86
C ASP A 51 -0.55 -2.03 2.38
N SER A 52 -1.18 -3.02 3.02
CA SER A 52 -1.32 -3.06 4.48
C SER A 52 0.03 -3.21 5.18
N SER A 53 0.91 -4.09 4.71
CA SER A 53 2.24 -4.27 5.30
C SER A 53 3.12 -3.03 5.11
N ALA A 54 3.10 -2.44 3.92
CA ALA A 54 3.81 -1.20 3.62
C ALA A 54 3.29 -0.02 4.47
N LEU A 55 1.99 0.08 4.69
CA LEU A 55 1.38 1.10 5.56
C LEU A 55 1.81 0.94 7.02
N VAL A 56 1.75 -0.27 7.56
CA VAL A 56 2.18 -0.54 8.95
C VAL A 56 3.66 -0.23 9.12
N PHE A 57 4.49 -0.59 8.14
CA PHE A 57 5.90 -0.23 8.13
C PHE A 57 6.10 1.30 8.10
N ALA A 58 5.42 1.98 7.17
CA ALA A 58 5.47 3.44 7.02
C ALA A 58 5.10 4.16 8.32
N GLN A 59 4.03 3.71 8.99
CA GLN A 59 3.58 4.25 10.26
C GLN A 59 4.63 4.07 11.35
N ARG A 60 5.18 2.87 11.52
CA ARG A 60 6.23 2.61 12.51
C ARG A 60 7.46 3.49 12.32
N GLN A 61 7.88 3.69 11.07
CA GLN A 61 9.04 4.55 10.79
C GLN A 61 8.73 6.02 11.04
N LEU A 62 7.54 6.47 10.66
CA LEU A 62 7.08 7.82 10.95
C LEU A 62 7.02 8.05 12.47
N ASP A 63 6.48 7.11 13.25
CA ASP A 63 6.43 7.21 14.72
C ASP A 63 7.84 7.35 15.33
N GLN A 64 8.82 6.58 14.86
CA GLN A 64 10.22 6.71 15.31
C GLN A 64 10.80 8.09 14.98
N MET A 65 10.47 8.66 13.81
CA MET A 65 10.90 10.00 13.43
C MET A 65 10.23 11.08 14.28
N LEU A 66 8.96 10.90 14.65
CA LEU A 66 8.22 11.85 15.51
C LEU A 66 8.67 11.82 16.97
N ASP A 67 9.16 10.67 17.45
CA ASP A 67 9.70 10.54 18.81
C ASP A 67 11.04 11.30 18.99
N GLN A 68 11.69 11.68 17.89
CA GLN A 68 12.95 12.42 17.97
C GLN A 68 12.73 13.89 18.37
N PRO A 69 13.61 14.46 19.21
CA PRO A 69 13.56 15.88 19.54
C PRO A 69 13.64 16.77 18.29
N LEU A 70 12.93 17.90 18.29
CA LEU A 70 12.99 18.89 17.21
C LEU A 70 14.42 19.43 16.95
N THR A 71 15.30 19.38 17.94
CA THR A 71 16.71 19.76 17.82
C THR A 71 17.58 18.69 17.16
N SER A 72 17.08 17.45 17.05
CA SER A 72 17.83 16.35 16.44
C SER A 72 17.76 16.43 14.92
N ASN A 73 18.92 16.40 14.26
CA ASN A 73 19.02 16.40 12.80
C ASN A 73 19.07 14.99 12.21
N SER A 74 19.32 13.98 13.04
CA SER A 74 19.32 12.59 12.63
C SER A 74 19.21 11.65 13.83
N PHE A 75 18.84 10.41 13.59
CA PHE A 75 18.94 9.34 14.59
C PHE A 75 19.45 8.05 13.94
N VAL A 76 19.92 7.12 14.78
CA VAL A 76 20.39 5.81 14.34
C VAL A 76 19.40 4.77 14.83
N ASP A 77 18.90 3.93 13.93
CA ASP A 77 18.01 2.83 14.31
C ASP A 77 18.79 1.63 14.90
N PRO A 78 18.12 0.61 15.47
CA PRO A 78 18.78 -0.57 16.02
C PRO A 78 19.58 -1.38 14.99
N LEU A 79 19.36 -1.16 13.70
CA LEU A 79 20.05 -1.82 12.61
C LEU A 79 21.28 -1.00 12.16
N GLY A 80 21.47 0.22 12.66
CA GLY A 80 22.60 1.09 12.30
C GLY A 80 22.34 2.01 11.11
N ASN A 81 21.09 2.14 10.66
CA ASN A 81 20.71 3.11 9.63
C ASN A 81 20.67 4.52 10.22
N ILE A 82 21.22 5.49 9.48
CA ILE A 82 21.18 6.90 9.87
C ILE A 82 20.02 7.58 9.14
N TYR A 83 18.98 7.91 9.89
CA TYR A 83 17.81 8.63 9.40
C TYR A 83 18.05 10.13 9.51
N GLN A 84 18.06 10.83 8.39
CA GLN A 84 18.17 12.29 8.38
C GLN A 84 16.80 12.94 8.65
N LEU A 85 16.74 13.84 9.63
CA LEU A 85 15.55 14.57 10.07
C LEU A 85 15.58 16.05 9.69
N GLY A 86 16.41 16.41 8.72
CA GLY A 86 16.61 17.78 8.26
C GLY A 86 17.45 18.64 9.20
N ASN A 87 17.98 19.72 8.63
CA ASN A 87 18.84 20.69 9.28
C ASN A 87 18.12 22.05 9.44
N PRO A 88 17.97 22.59 10.67
CA PRO A 88 17.31 23.88 10.89
C PRO A 88 18.03 25.08 10.29
N ALA A 89 19.29 24.93 9.84
CA ALA A 89 20.04 25.96 9.10
C ALA A 89 19.44 26.31 7.74
N SER A 90 18.63 25.41 7.17
CA SER A 90 17.92 25.62 5.91
C SER A 90 16.41 25.57 6.14
N PRO A 91 15.80 26.60 6.75
CA PRO A 91 14.38 26.61 7.04
C PRO A 91 13.54 26.82 5.77
N ASN A 92 12.30 26.32 5.79
CA ASN A 92 11.27 26.50 4.77
C ASN A 92 11.64 26.00 3.37
N VAL A 93 12.60 25.05 3.29
CA VAL A 93 12.94 24.33 2.07
C VAL A 93 12.71 22.84 2.27
N VAL A 94 12.39 22.14 1.19
CA VAL A 94 12.31 20.67 1.18
C VAL A 94 13.72 20.13 1.32
N GLN A 95 13.93 19.29 2.33
CA GLN A 95 15.19 18.58 2.55
C GLN A 95 14.97 17.07 2.35
N GLY A 96 15.92 16.42 1.68
CA GLY A 96 15.84 15.00 1.37
C GLY A 96 15.37 14.71 -0.05
N ASN A 97 14.45 13.76 -0.20
CA ASN A 97 13.93 13.43 -1.52
C ASN A 97 13.03 14.53 -2.06
N ASN A 98 12.96 14.64 -3.39
CA ASN A 98 12.04 15.54 -4.05
C ASN A 98 10.59 15.19 -3.70
N VAL A 99 9.77 16.23 -3.58
CA VAL A 99 8.32 16.10 -3.43
C VAL A 99 7.63 16.70 -4.64
N VAL A 100 6.54 16.08 -5.06
CA VAL A 100 5.67 16.53 -6.14
C VAL A 100 4.28 16.78 -5.57
N SER A 101 3.60 17.82 -6.07
CA SER A 101 2.19 18.04 -5.76
C SER A 101 1.33 17.42 -6.84
N VAL A 102 0.51 16.43 -6.49
CA VAL A 102 -0.46 15.80 -7.39
C VAL A 102 -1.82 15.90 -6.72
N ASN A 103 -2.82 16.45 -7.41
CA ASN A 103 -4.19 16.61 -6.88
C ASN A 103 -4.24 17.27 -5.48
N ASN A 104 -3.46 18.34 -5.28
CA ASN A 104 -3.36 19.04 -3.99
C ASN A 104 -2.76 18.23 -2.82
N GLN A 105 -2.18 17.04 -3.09
CA GLN A 105 -1.45 16.24 -2.13
C GLN A 105 0.05 16.34 -2.39
N THR A 106 0.86 16.47 -1.34
CA THR A 106 2.32 16.44 -1.44
C THR A 106 2.79 14.99 -1.33
N LEU A 107 3.43 14.46 -2.38
CA LEU A 107 3.94 13.09 -2.43
C LEU A 107 5.43 13.08 -2.68
N ILE A 108 6.10 11.99 -2.31
CA ILE A 108 7.51 11.77 -2.67
C ILE A 108 7.60 11.43 -4.16
N ASP A 109 8.57 12.05 -4.84
CA ASP A 109 8.95 11.68 -6.19
C ASP A 109 9.92 10.49 -6.18
N PHE A 110 9.45 9.37 -6.75
CA PHE A 110 10.21 8.13 -6.88
C PHE A 110 10.88 7.95 -8.25
N SER A 111 10.93 9.00 -9.08
CA SER A 111 11.62 8.99 -10.39
C SER A 111 13.15 8.93 -10.26
N GLY A 112 13.69 9.40 -9.13
CA GLY A 112 15.11 9.37 -8.84
C GLY A 112 15.67 7.96 -8.61
N PRO A 113 17.00 7.79 -8.63
CA PRO A 113 17.66 6.50 -8.44
C PRO A 113 17.21 5.82 -7.14
N ILE A 114 17.11 4.49 -7.18
CA ILE A 114 16.71 3.68 -6.02
C ILE A 114 17.78 3.85 -4.92
N PRO A 115 17.39 4.17 -3.68
CA PRO A 115 18.32 4.27 -2.56
C PRO A 115 19.08 2.96 -2.34
N PRO A 116 20.30 3.00 -1.78
CA PRO A 116 21.04 1.78 -1.48
C PRO A 116 20.26 0.87 -0.51
N VAL A 117 20.62 -0.41 -0.53
CA VAL A 117 20.16 -1.38 0.46
C VAL A 117 20.87 -1.09 1.79
N TYR A 118 20.14 -1.30 2.88
CA TYR A 118 20.62 -1.30 4.25
C TYR A 118 22.10 -1.76 4.44
N PRO A 119 22.91 -1.13 5.33
CA PRO A 119 22.65 0.12 6.05
C PRO A 119 22.93 1.37 5.19
N THR A 120 22.09 2.40 5.32
CA THR A 120 22.27 3.66 4.59
C THR A 120 22.29 4.88 5.50
N SER A 121 22.84 5.98 4.99
CA SER A 121 22.73 7.31 5.59
C SER A 121 22.02 8.21 4.61
N GLY A 122 20.89 8.79 5.01
CA GLY A 122 20.17 9.71 4.14
C GLY A 122 18.68 9.80 4.43
N TYR A 123 17.94 10.04 3.35
CA TYR A 123 16.49 10.26 3.35
C TYR A 123 15.72 9.10 2.71
N GLY A 124 16.35 7.95 2.54
CA GLY A 124 15.74 6.78 1.95
C GLY A 124 16.62 5.55 2.02
N PHE A 125 15.97 4.39 1.92
CA PHE A 125 16.60 3.07 1.89
C PHE A 125 15.63 2.09 1.24
N THR A 126 16.15 0.93 0.89
CA THR A 126 15.31 -0.20 0.50
C THR A 126 15.14 -1.17 1.65
N TYR A 127 13.89 -1.58 1.89
CA TYR A 127 13.49 -2.51 2.93
C TYR A 127 12.98 -3.79 2.30
N GLN A 128 13.52 -4.94 2.69
CA GLN A 128 12.97 -6.24 2.33
C GLN A 128 12.31 -6.83 3.58
N ASP A 129 11.06 -7.26 3.46
CA ASP A 129 10.38 -7.93 4.58
C ASP A 129 11.08 -9.28 4.85
N PRO A 130 11.70 -9.49 6.03
CA PRO A 130 12.38 -10.74 6.36
C PRO A 130 11.43 -11.95 6.41
N THR A 131 10.12 -11.69 6.53
CA THR A 131 9.09 -12.72 6.68
C THR A 131 8.42 -13.10 5.36
N ASP A 132 8.71 -12.40 4.26
CA ASP A 132 8.15 -12.72 2.95
C ASP A 132 9.04 -13.71 2.18
N PRO A 133 8.58 -14.94 1.91
CA PRO A 133 9.34 -15.92 1.13
C PRO A 133 9.57 -15.51 -0.33
N ASN A 134 8.83 -14.52 -0.85
CA ASN A 134 9.01 -13.99 -2.21
C ASN A 134 10.05 -12.86 -2.27
N GLY A 135 10.52 -12.38 -1.12
CA GLY A 135 11.55 -11.35 -1.04
C GLY A 135 11.10 -9.98 -1.56
N THR A 136 9.84 -9.61 -1.33
CA THR A 136 9.36 -8.30 -1.79
C THR A 136 10.16 -7.17 -1.14
N THR A 137 10.68 -6.29 -1.98
CA THR A 137 11.47 -5.13 -1.55
C THR A 137 10.64 -3.86 -1.70
N PHE A 138 10.79 -2.93 -0.78
CA PHE A 138 10.13 -1.63 -0.77
C PHE A 138 11.18 -0.51 -0.86
N ASP A 139 10.89 0.50 -1.66
CA ASP A 139 11.58 1.79 -1.70
C ASP A 139 10.93 2.69 -0.67
N VAL A 140 11.68 3.05 0.37
CA VAL A 140 11.23 3.91 1.46
C VAL A 140 11.99 5.22 1.33
N ARG A 141 11.26 6.32 1.20
CA ARG A 141 11.83 7.66 1.03
C ARG A 141 11.06 8.65 1.86
N TRP A 142 11.73 9.65 2.37
CA TRP A 142 11.07 10.77 3.01
C TRP A 142 11.70 12.10 2.64
N ALA A 143 10.95 13.15 2.96
CA ALA A 143 11.35 14.52 2.88
C ALA A 143 10.95 15.24 4.17
N VAL A 144 11.73 16.25 4.55
CA VAL A 144 11.50 17.04 5.74
C VAL A 144 11.44 18.51 5.37
N ILE A 145 10.41 19.20 5.87
CA ILE A 145 10.31 20.66 5.78
C ILE A 145 10.37 21.18 7.21
N ILE A 146 11.39 21.97 7.52
CA ILE A 146 11.59 22.55 8.85
C ILE A 146 11.16 24.01 8.81
N THR A 147 10.29 24.41 9.72
CA THR A 147 9.99 25.84 9.96
C THR A 147 10.67 26.27 11.25
N GLY A 148 11.31 27.43 11.25
CA GLY A 148 12.10 27.91 12.38
C GLY A 148 13.02 29.06 12.02
N ASN A 149 13.91 29.42 12.94
CA ASN A 149 14.74 30.61 12.88
C ASN A 149 16.22 30.28 12.55
N GLY A 150 16.46 29.52 11.47
CA GLY A 150 17.79 29.23 10.91
C GLY A 150 18.78 28.49 11.82
N SER A 151 18.39 28.17 13.04
CA SER A 151 19.25 27.63 14.10
C SER A 151 18.43 26.86 15.13
N THR A 152 17.17 27.26 15.31
CA THR A 152 16.17 26.57 16.13
C THR A 152 14.98 26.16 15.26
N ALA A 153 14.67 24.86 15.24
CA ALA A 153 13.44 24.35 14.63
C ALA A 153 12.23 24.67 15.53
N ALA A 154 11.22 25.32 14.97
CA ALA A 154 9.92 25.53 15.62
C ALA A 154 8.94 24.39 15.28
N SER A 155 9.04 23.85 14.05
CA SER A 155 8.28 22.68 13.63
C SER A 155 9.03 21.88 12.57
N LYS A 156 8.66 20.60 12.44
CA LYS A 156 9.11 19.70 11.38
C LYS A 156 7.91 19.01 10.76
N ARG A 157 7.76 19.15 9.44
CA ARG A 157 6.81 18.36 8.64
C ARG A 157 7.55 17.24 7.95
N PHE A 158 7.08 16.02 8.13
CA PHE A 158 7.63 14.80 7.55
C PHE A 158 6.67 14.28 6.49
N ILE A 159 7.20 14.07 5.28
CA ILE A 159 6.47 13.46 4.17
C ILE A 159 7.20 12.15 3.88
N LEU A 160 6.56 11.02 4.17
CA LEU A 160 7.13 9.69 4.01
C LEU A 160 6.37 8.94 2.92
N GLY A 161 7.09 8.41 1.95
CA GLY A 161 6.58 7.59 0.88
C GLY A 161 7.12 6.16 0.96
N VAL A 162 6.27 5.18 0.71
CA VAL A 162 6.67 3.78 0.53
C VAL A 162 6.10 3.25 -0.78
N ARG A 163 6.94 2.60 -1.58
CA ARG A 163 6.56 1.97 -2.85
C ARG A 163 7.18 0.59 -2.96
N GLN A 164 6.45 -0.41 -3.46
CA GLN A 164 7.03 -1.69 -3.83
C GLN A 164 8.03 -1.56 -4.99
N LEU A 165 9.19 -2.21 -4.87
CA LEU A 165 10.19 -2.37 -5.93
C LEU A 165 10.02 -3.72 -6.61
N GLY A 166 9.95 -3.68 -7.94
CA GLY A 166 9.70 -4.87 -8.75
C GLY A 166 8.22 -5.25 -8.86
N GLY A 167 7.93 -6.18 -9.78
CA GLY A 167 6.56 -6.57 -10.15
C GLY A 167 6.08 -5.89 -11.44
N ASN A 168 5.21 -6.56 -12.18
CA ASN A 168 4.78 -6.15 -13.53
C ASN A 168 3.61 -5.13 -13.52
N GLY A 169 3.57 -4.24 -12.53
CA GLY A 169 2.42 -3.34 -12.29
C GLY A 169 2.80 -1.96 -11.79
N TYR A 170 1.92 -0.98 -12.05
CA TYR A 170 2.02 0.36 -11.51
C TYR A 170 1.48 0.34 -10.07
N PHE A 171 2.38 0.36 -9.09
CA PHE A 171 2.01 0.45 -7.67
C PHE A 171 1.98 1.91 -7.26
N LEU A 172 0.83 2.37 -6.76
CA LEU A 172 0.72 3.70 -6.20
C LEU A 172 1.53 3.74 -4.89
N PRO A 173 2.40 4.74 -4.70
CA PRO A 173 3.11 4.88 -3.45
C PRO A 173 2.14 5.24 -2.31
N ILE A 174 2.33 4.62 -1.16
CA ILE A 174 1.67 5.04 0.08
C ILE A 174 2.41 6.27 0.58
N THR A 175 1.69 7.36 0.83
CA THR A 175 2.26 8.59 1.39
C THR A 175 1.64 8.89 2.74
N LEU A 176 2.48 9.13 3.75
CA LEU A 176 2.12 9.67 5.04
C LEU A 176 2.72 11.07 5.18
N ASP A 177 1.93 12.01 5.68
CA ASP A 177 2.33 13.39 5.88
C ASP A 177 1.88 13.85 7.26
N THR A 178 2.83 14.31 8.06
CA THR A 178 2.59 14.72 9.44
C THR A 178 3.47 15.90 9.83
N MET A 179 3.09 16.63 10.87
CA MET A 179 3.90 17.71 11.42
C MET A 179 4.02 17.61 12.95
N VAL A 180 5.20 17.94 13.46
CA VAL A 180 5.47 18.13 14.89
C VAL A 180 5.77 19.60 15.11
N THR A 181 5.15 20.18 16.13
CA THR A 181 5.33 21.57 16.56
C THR A 181 5.69 21.59 18.03
N LYS A 182 6.37 22.64 18.48
CA LYS A 182 6.67 22.90 19.89
C LYS A 182 5.54 23.69 20.56
#